data_AF-A0A344J6M9-F1
#
_entry.id   AF-A0A344J6M9-F1
#
_cell.length_a   1.000
_cell.length_b   1.000
_cell.length_c   1.000
_cell.angle_alpha   90.00
_cell.angle_beta   90.00
_cell.angle_gamma   90.00
#
_symmetry.space_group_name_H-M   'P 1'
#
loop_
_entity.id
_entity.type
_entity.pdbx_description
1 polymer ?
#
loop_
_entity_poly.entity_id
_entity_poly.type
_entity_poly.pdbx_seq_one_letter_code
_entity_poly.pdbx_strand_id
1 'polypeptide(L)'
;MSWDRFQREAMSELGLVAFVPHVPGSEPPPPADPRVLAMLARALGISPDALADAGIVLPGIERLRDPAVKRALWPSLRGLRRPA
;
A
#
# COMPACT_ATOMS: atom_id res chain seq x y z
N MET A 1 -26.41 -0.20 13.21
CA MET A 1 -26.80 -1.62 13.33
C MET A 1 -25.58 -2.48 13.07
N SER A 2 -25.00 -3.11 14.08
CA SER A 2 -23.87 -4.03 13.90
C SER A 2 -24.38 -5.45 13.72
N TRP A 3 -23.94 -6.13 12.68
CA TRP A 3 -24.25 -7.54 12.44
C TRP A 3 -23.43 -8.39 13.41
N ASP A 4 -24.07 -9.38 14.03
CA ASP A 4 -23.38 -10.31 14.92
C ASP A 4 -22.58 -11.36 14.11
N ARG A 5 -21.77 -12.15 14.83
CA ARG A 5 -20.88 -13.14 14.21
C ARG A 5 -21.65 -14.20 13.41
N PHE A 6 -22.77 -14.69 13.96
CA PHE A 6 -23.56 -15.73 13.34
C PHE A 6 -24.21 -15.24 12.04
N GLN A 7 -24.71 -14.01 12.04
CA GLN A 7 -25.27 -13.36 10.84
C GLN A 7 -24.23 -13.23 9.72
N ARG A 8 -22.97 -12.94 10.05
CA ARG A 8 -21.89 -12.85 9.04
C ARG A 8 -21.50 -14.21 8.49
N GLU A 9 -21.42 -15.24 9.34
CA GLU A 9 -21.15 -16.61 8.91
C GLU A 9 -22.26 -17.10 7.96
N ALA A 10 -23.53 -16.89 8.31
CA ALA A 10 -24.66 -17.25 7.45
C ALA A 10 -24.65 -16.52 6.10
N MET A 11 -24.30 -15.23 6.06
CA MET A 11 -24.15 -14.50 4.80
C MET A 11 -23.01 -15.05 3.93
N SER A 12 -21.87 -15.39 4.55
CA SER A 12 -20.71 -15.95 3.86
C SER A 12 -21.05 -17.27 3.17
N GLU A 13 -21.80 -18.15 3.85
CA GLU A 13 -22.26 -19.42 3.29
C GLU A 13 -23.23 -19.22 2.11
N LEU A 14 -24.02 -18.14 2.13
CA LEU A 14 -24.90 -17.74 1.03
C LEU A 14 -24.16 -17.01 -0.10
N GLY A 15 -22.84 -16.83 0.00
CA GLY A 15 -22.02 -16.09 -0.96
C GLY A 15 -22.26 -14.58 -0.94
N LEU A 16 -22.87 -14.06 0.13
CA LEU A 16 -23.20 -12.64 0.27
C LEU A 16 -22.08 -11.89 0.99
N VAL A 17 -21.71 -10.74 0.44
CA VAL A 17 -20.66 -9.87 1.00
C VAL A 17 -21.32 -8.68 1.70
N ALA A 18 -20.79 -8.27 2.85
CA ALA A 18 -21.28 -7.10 3.55
C ALA A 18 -21.11 -5.85 2.68
N PHE A 19 -22.19 -5.08 2.53
CA PHE A 19 -22.12 -3.78 1.85
C PHE A 19 -21.26 -2.82 2.68
N VAL A 20 -20.20 -2.31 2.05
CA VAL A 20 -19.37 -1.24 2.62
C VAL A 20 -19.68 0.05 1.86
N PRO A 21 -20.08 1.14 2.54
CA PRO A 21 -20.33 2.40 1.87
C PRO A 21 -19.05 2.90 1.20
N HIS A 22 -19.13 3.16 -0.10
CA HIS A 22 -18.03 3.77 -0.84
C HIS A 22 -17.85 5.22 -0.36
N VAL A 23 -16.68 5.52 0.18
CA VAL A 23 -16.29 6.89 0.54
C VAL A 23 -15.42 7.42 -0.60
N PRO A 24 -15.80 8.51 -1.30
CA PRO A 24 -14.97 9.09 -2.34
C PRO A 24 -13.57 9.43 -1.80
N GLY A 25 -12.52 8.89 -2.43
CA GLY A 25 -11.14 9.01 -1.96
C GLY A 25 -10.66 7.89 -1.02
N SER A 26 -11.50 6.91 -0.69
CA SER A 26 -11.10 5.67 -0.02
C SER A 26 -10.73 4.55 -0.99
N GLU A 27 -10.62 4.85 -2.29
CA GLU A 27 -10.08 3.90 -3.25
C GLU A 27 -8.64 3.58 -2.84
N PRO A 28 -8.28 2.30 -2.68
CA PRO A 28 -6.90 1.95 -2.44
C PRO A 28 -6.07 2.54 -3.59
N PRO A 29 -4.96 3.25 -3.29
CA PRO A 29 -4.12 3.80 -4.34
C PRO A 29 -3.72 2.67 -5.28
N PRO A 30 -3.60 2.95 -6.60
CA PRO A 30 -3.21 1.93 -7.55
C PRO A 30 -1.93 1.25 -7.07
N PRO A 31 -1.80 -0.08 -7.24
CA PRO A 31 -0.63 -0.80 -6.79
C PRO A 31 0.62 -0.14 -7.39
N ALA A 32 1.64 0.05 -6.55
CA ALA A 32 2.89 0.64 -6.98
C ALA A 32 3.47 -0.14 -8.16
N ASP A 33 4.05 0.55 -9.15
CA ASP A 33 4.71 -0.10 -10.27
C ASP A 33 5.78 -1.07 -9.74
N PRO A 34 5.71 -2.37 -10.08
CA PRO A 34 6.64 -3.38 -9.55
C PRO A 34 8.10 -3.05 -9.88
N ARG A 35 8.37 -2.31 -10.96
CA ARG A 35 9.72 -1.85 -11.32
C ARG A 35 10.22 -0.78 -10.37
N VAL A 36 9.35 0.17 -10.00
CA VAL A 36 9.66 1.23 -9.03
C VAL A 36 9.94 0.60 -7.66
N LEU A 37 9.09 -0.34 -7.26
CA LEU A 37 9.19 -1.03 -5.99
C LEU A 37 10.49 -1.85 -5.90
N ALA A 38 10.83 -2.62 -6.93
CA ALA A 38 12.10 -3.36 -6.99
C ALA A 38 13.34 -2.44 -6.97
N MET A 39 13.31 -1.33 -7.72
CA MET A 39 14.40 -0.35 -7.75
C MET A 39 14.63 0.30 -6.37
N LEU A 40 13.56 0.72 -5.70
CA LEU A 40 13.65 1.34 -4.38
C LEU A 40 14.06 0.34 -3.31
N ALA A 41 13.50 -0.87 -3.32
CA ALA A 41 13.88 -1.94 -2.40
C ALA A 41 15.38 -2.27 -2.51
N ARG A 42 15.91 -2.34 -3.75
CA ARG A 42 17.35 -2.52 -4.01
C ARG A 42 18.19 -1.38 -3.43
N ALA A 43 17.76 -0.13 -3.59
CA ALA A 43 18.47 1.04 -3.05
C ALA A 43 18.47 1.07 -1.50
N LEU A 44 17.46 0.47 -0.88
CA LEU A 44 17.31 0.38 0.57
C LEU A 44 17.92 -0.88 1.19
N GLY A 45 18.30 -1.87 0.37
CA GLY A 45 18.81 -3.15 0.84
C GLY A 45 17.75 -4.02 1.52
N ILE A 46 16.47 -3.87 1.16
CA ILE A 46 15.34 -4.65 1.68
C ILE A 46 14.68 -5.44 0.55
N SER A 47 13.81 -6.40 0.89
CA SER A 47 13.00 -7.09 -0.12
C SER A 47 11.89 -6.19 -0.67
N PRO A 48 11.47 -6.40 -1.93
CA PRO A 48 10.26 -5.79 -2.49
C PRO A 48 9.04 -5.94 -1.57
N ASP A 49 8.80 -7.14 -1.05
CA ASP A 49 7.65 -7.43 -0.19
C ASP A 49 7.72 -6.62 1.11
N ALA A 50 8.89 -6.51 1.74
CA ALA A 50 9.06 -5.68 2.94
C ALA A 50 8.80 -4.19 2.69
N LEU A 51 9.06 -3.70 1.47
CA LEU A 51 8.71 -2.33 1.09
C LEU A 51 7.20 -2.17 0.82
N ALA A 52 6.54 -3.19 0.28
CA ALA A 52 5.09 -3.20 0.10
C ALA A 52 4.36 -3.22 1.46
N ASP A 53 4.83 -4.05 2.38
CA ASP A 53 4.29 -4.21 3.73
C ASP A 53 4.48 -2.96 4.60
N ALA A 54 5.47 -2.11 4.28
CA ALA A 54 5.69 -0.85 4.99
C ALA A 54 4.56 0.17 4.81
N GLY A 55 3.60 -0.07 3.91
CA GLY A 55 2.42 0.78 3.73
C GLY A 55 2.74 2.17 3.16
N ILE A 56 3.94 2.36 2.58
CA ILE A 56 4.32 3.63 1.96
C ILE A 56 3.66 3.73 0.60
N VAL A 57 2.89 4.81 0.39
CA VAL A 57 2.32 5.13 -0.91
C VAL A 57 3.45 5.59 -1.85
N LEU A 58 3.83 4.71 -2.78
CA LEU A 58 4.86 5.01 -3.76
C LEU A 58 4.27 5.80 -4.93
N PRO A 59 4.86 6.94 -5.30
CA PRO A 59 4.45 7.65 -6.50
C PRO A 59 4.80 6.84 -7.76
N GLY A 60 4.00 7.00 -8.81
CA GLY A 60 4.30 6.43 -10.11
C GLY A 60 5.63 6.93 -10.70
N ILE A 61 6.19 6.16 -11.63
CA ILE A 61 7.54 6.41 -12.17
C ILE A 61 7.71 7.80 -12.80
N GLU A 62 6.67 8.33 -13.43
CA GLU A 62 6.68 9.68 -14.01
C GLU A 62 6.81 10.77 -12.94
N ARG A 63 6.12 10.63 -11.80
CA ARG A 63 6.23 11.58 -10.69
C ARG A 63 7.57 11.49 -9.98
N LEU A 64 8.23 10.32 -9.99
CA LEU A 64 9.59 10.18 -9.47
C LEU A 64 10.64 10.93 -10.29
N ARG A 65 10.33 11.41 -11.50
CA ARG A 65 11.24 12.29 -12.25
C ARG A 65 11.38 13.65 -11.58
N ASP A 66 10.38 14.09 -10.81
CA ASP A 66 10.39 15.34 -10.08
C ASP A 66 11.36 15.28 -8.86
N PRO A 67 12.37 16.16 -8.78
CA PRO A 67 13.26 16.26 -7.63
C PRO A 67 12.55 16.54 -6.30
N ALA A 68 11.45 17.30 -6.30
CA ALA A 68 10.70 17.62 -5.08
C ALA A 68 10.02 16.36 -4.51
N VAL A 69 9.43 15.54 -5.38
CA VAL A 69 8.80 14.26 -5.00
C VAL A 69 9.83 13.31 -4.40
N LYS A 70 11.01 13.18 -5.01
CA LYS A 70 12.11 12.37 -4.46
C LYS A 70 12.56 12.86 -3.08
N ARG A 71 12.74 14.18 -2.91
CA ARG A 71 13.16 14.77 -1.62
C ARG A 71 12.13 14.56 -0.52
N ALA A 72 10.84 14.62 -0.83
CA ALA A 72 9.75 14.34 0.11
C ALA A 72 9.68 12.85 0.51
N LEU A 73 10.02 11.94 -0.40
CA LEU A 73 9.96 10.49 -0.19
C LEU A 73 11.15 9.94 0.63
N TRP A 74 12.34 10.52 0.45
CA TRP A 74 13.59 10.05 1.07
C TRP A 74 13.60 9.93 2.60
N PRO A 75 12.99 10.83 3.39
CA PRO A 75 12.89 10.67 4.84
C PRO A 75 12.22 9.35 5.24
N SER A 76 11.06 9.02 4.67
CA SER A 76 10.32 7.79 4.98
C SER A 76 11.11 6.55 4.57
N LEU A 77 11.73 6.57 3.39
CA LEU A 77 12.52 5.45 2.90
C LEU A 77 13.81 5.22 3.70
N ARG A 78 14.47 6.27 4.19
CA ARG A 78 15.63 6.12 5.08
C ARG A 78 15.28 5.46 6.42
N GLY A 79 14.07 5.67 6.92
CA GLY A 79 13.59 5.00 8.13
C GLY A 79 13.48 3.47 7.98
N LEU A 80 13.31 2.97 6.75
CA LEU A 80 13.21 1.54 6.44
C LEU A 80 14.56 0.89 6.11
N ARG A 81 15.62 1.69 5.96
CA ARG A 81 16.93 1.17 5.57
C ARG A 81 17.49 0.31 6.69
N ARG A 82 17.87 -0.93 6.37
CA ARG A 82 18.50 -1.84 7.33
C ARG A 82 19.81 -1.21 7.83
N PRO A 83 20.06 -1.15 9.16
CA PRO A 83 21.37 -0.74 9.67
C PRO A 83 22.42 -1.74 9.15
N ALA A 84 23.53 -1.21 8.66
CA ALA A 84 24.65 -1.98 8.11
C ALA A 84 25.27 -2.90 9.15
#